data_AF-A0A562QSA0-F1
#
_entry.id   AF-A0A562QSA0-F1
#
_cell.length_a   1.000
_cell.length_b   1.000
_cell.length_c   1.000
_cell.angle_alpha   90.00
_cell.angle_beta   90.00
_cell.angle_gamma   90.00
#
_symmetry.space_group_name_H-M   'P 1'
#
loop_
_entity.id
_entity.type
_entity.pdbx_description
1 polymer ?
#
loop_
_entity_poly.entity_id
_entity_poly.type
_entity_poly.pdbx_seq_one_letter_code
_entity_poly.pdbx_strand_id
1 'polypeptide(L)'
;MLYVPGGTFRMGSDRQGNFPHQNLAADGFERTSPVTAFPANGYGLHDMIGNVWEWTADWSSQKHEADAPKACCIPQNPRGGPEGASYDSCQPNLRIPRKVLKGGSHLCAPNYCRRYRPAARHAEPIDTSASHLGFRCITRKRITS
;
A
#
# COMPACT_ATOMS: atom_id res chain seq x y z
N MET A 1 10.53 -6.73 2.16
CA MET A 1 11.82 -7.39 2.42
C MET A 1 12.84 -6.34 2.83
N LEU A 2 13.30 -6.36 4.09
CA LEU A 2 14.48 -5.62 4.51
C LEU A 2 15.61 -6.64 4.57
N TYR A 3 16.64 -6.46 3.76
CA TYR A 3 17.85 -7.26 3.88
C TYR A 3 18.61 -6.76 5.10
N VAL A 4 18.75 -7.61 6.12
CA VAL A 4 19.56 -7.32 7.32
C VAL A 4 20.75 -8.26 7.32
N PRO A 5 21.91 -7.84 7.85
CA PRO A 5 23.04 -8.75 8.04
C PRO A 5 22.60 -9.95 8.91
N GLY A 6 22.71 -11.17 8.38
CA GLY A 6 22.28 -12.41 9.06
C GLY A 6 21.06 -13.11 8.47
N GLY A 7 20.39 -12.52 7.48
CA GLY A 7 19.32 -13.20 6.74
C GLY A 7 18.27 -12.26 6.16
N THR A 8 17.21 -12.85 5.61
CA THR A 8 16.09 -12.08 5.06
C THR A 8 15.03 -11.87 6.14
N PHE A 9 14.94 -10.66 6.69
CA PHE A 9 13.86 -10.32 7.62
C PHE A 9 12.62 -9.88 6.83
N ARG A 10 11.52 -10.63 7.02
CA ARG A 10 10.24 -10.35 6.39
C ARG A 10 9.31 -9.66 7.39
N MET A 11 8.80 -8.50 6.97
CA MET A 11 7.83 -7.70 7.72
C MET A 11 6.39 -7.91 7.19
N GLY A 12 6.19 -8.96 6.39
CA GLY A 12 4.93 -9.31 5.73
C GLY A 12 5.15 -10.30 4.58
N SER A 13 4.07 -10.92 4.09
CA SER A 13 4.14 -11.93 3.03
C SER A 13 4.23 -11.32 1.63
N ASP A 14 5.06 -11.94 0.78
CA ASP A 14 5.29 -11.57 -0.61
C ASP A 14 5.46 -12.85 -1.45
N ARG A 15 5.52 -12.75 -2.77
CA ARG A 15 5.68 -13.92 -3.65
C ARG A 15 7.16 -14.17 -3.94
N GLN A 16 7.64 -15.36 -3.63
CA GLN A 16 9.02 -15.77 -3.91
C GLN A 16 9.08 -16.82 -5.03
N GLY A 17 10.15 -16.78 -5.84
CA GLY A 17 10.30 -17.63 -7.02
C GLY A 17 9.94 -16.92 -8.33
N ASN A 18 9.79 -17.68 -9.42
CA ASN A 18 9.54 -17.12 -10.74
C ASN A 18 8.06 -16.75 -10.95
N PHE A 19 7.70 -15.50 -10.64
CA PHE A 19 6.37 -14.96 -10.95
C PHE A 19 6.05 -15.00 -12.46
N PRO A 20 4.81 -15.32 -12.90
CA PRO A 20 3.64 -15.73 -12.13
C PRO A 20 3.51 -17.25 -11.93
N HIS A 21 4.47 -18.04 -12.44
CA HIS A 21 4.34 -19.48 -12.56
C HIS A 21 4.68 -20.25 -11.28
N GLN A 22 5.49 -19.67 -10.40
CA GLN A 22 5.96 -20.32 -9.18
C GLN A 22 5.71 -19.45 -7.95
N ASN A 23 5.36 -20.09 -6.84
CA ASN A 23 5.51 -19.52 -5.50
C ASN A 23 6.26 -20.55 -4.66
N LEU A 24 7.41 -20.17 -4.11
CA LEU A 24 8.20 -21.05 -3.24
C LEU A 24 7.63 -21.15 -1.81
N ALA A 25 6.67 -20.28 -1.46
CA ALA A 25 6.07 -20.19 -0.13
C ALA A 25 7.14 -20.18 0.99
N ALA A 26 8.26 -19.50 0.73
CA ALA A 26 9.40 -19.49 1.64
C ALA A 26 9.11 -18.72 2.92
N ASP A 27 8.00 -17.97 2.95
CA ASP A 27 7.44 -17.28 4.12
C ASP A 27 6.36 -18.09 4.85
N GLY A 28 6.07 -19.31 4.39
CA GLY A 28 5.06 -20.20 4.95
C GLY A 28 3.65 -19.98 4.41
N PHE A 29 3.44 -19.05 3.48
CA PHE A 29 2.10 -18.69 2.98
C PHE A 29 2.05 -18.66 1.46
N GLU A 30 1.20 -19.51 0.87
CA GLU A 30 0.98 -19.47 -0.59
C GLU A 30 0.13 -18.26 -1.01
N ARG A 31 -0.75 -17.80 -0.11
CA ARG A 31 -1.69 -16.69 -0.32
C ARG A 31 -1.60 -15.70 0.86
N THR A 32 -2.74 -15.23 1.34
CA THR A 32 -2.82 -14.40 2.55
C THR A 32 -2.29 -15.15 3.76
N SER A 33 -1.65 -14.42 4.66
CA SER A 33 -1.29 -14.89 6.00
C SER A 33 -2.30 -14.37 7.02
N PRO A 34 -2.44 -15.03 8.19
CA PRO A 34 -3.17 -14.45 9.33
C PRO A 34 -2.60 -13.06 9.65
N VAL A 35 -3.48 -12.12 10.03
CA VAL A 35 -3.00 -10.83 10.55
C VAL A 35 -2.09 -11.09 11.76
N THR A 36 -1.02 -10.31 11.86
CA THR A 36 0.05 -10.42 12.88
C THR A 36 0.94 -11.66 12.76
N ALA A 37 0.94 -12.37 11.62
CA ALA A 37 1.86 -13.50 11.40
C ALA A 37 3.34 -13.07 11.39
N PHE A 38 3.62 -11.84 10.99
CA PHE A 38 4.97 -11.26 10.95
C PHE A 38 5.20 -10.25 12.08
N PRO A 39 6.47 -9.98 12.45
CA PRO A 39 6.81 -9.01 13.50
C PRO A 39 6.21 -7.63 13.26
N ALA A 40 5.82 -6.96 14.35
CA ALA A 40 5.39 -5.57 14.31
C ALA A 40 6.56 -4.64 13.95
N ASN A 41 6.26 -3.50 13.31
CA ASN A 41 7.23 -2.40 13.20
C ASN A 41 7.40 -1.66 14.53
N GLY A 42 8.27 -0.64 14.56
CA GLY A 42 8.53 0.17 15.77
C GLY A 42 7.32 0.93 16.34
N TYR A 43 6.18 0.95 15.63
CA TYR A 43 4.91 1.53 16.10
C TYR A 43 3.91 0.45 16.57
N GLY A 44 4.30 -0.82 16.63
CA GLY A 44 3.39 -1.92 16.97
C GLY A 44 2.44 -2.31 15.84
N LEU A 45 2.69 -1.87 14.60
CA LEU A 45 1.84 -2.18 13.46
C LEU A 45 2.36 -3.41 12.70
N HIS A 46 1.48 -4.37 12.47
CA HIS A 46 1.75 -5.58 11.69
C HIS A 46 1.31 -5.41 10.23
N ASP A 47 1.94 -6.21 9.35
CA ASP A 47 1.55 -6.41 7.95
C ASP A 47 1.36 -5.10 7.16
N MET A 48 2.12 -4.06 7.51
CA MET A 48 2.08 -2.76 6.81
C MET A 48 2.60 -2.84 5.37
N ILE A 49 3.32 -3.92 5.05
CA ILE A 49 3.79 -4.23 3.71
C ILE A 49 3.53 -5.70 3.40
N GLY A 50 3.09 -6.03 2.19
CA GLY A 50 2.73 -7.41 1.83
C GLY A 50 1.33 -7.82 2.31
N ASN A 51 1.07 -9.12 2.35
CA ASN A 51 -0.24 -9.72 2.65
C ASN A 51 -1.38 -9.24 1.71
N VAL A 52 -1.99 -8.10 1.98
CA VAL A 52 -3.01 -7.48 1.12
C VAL A 52 -2.69 -6.01 0.92
N TRP A 53 -3.02 -5.49 -0.26
CA TRP A 53 -3.05 -4.05 -0.46
C TRP A 53 -4.10 -3.43 0.44
N GLU A 54 -3.82 -2.23 0.94
CA GLU A 54 -4.74 -1.54 1.83
C GLU A 54 -5.25 -0.25 1.22
N TRP A 55 -6.57 -0.11 1.17
CA TRP A 55 -7.26 1.13 0.81
C TRP A 55 -6.93 2.26 1.79
N THR A 56 -6.68 3.46 1.26
CA THR A 56 -6.66 4.71 2.04
C THR A 56 -7.85 5.60 1.69
N ALA A 57 -8.09 6.63 2.51
CA ALA A 57 -9.17 7.57 2.27
C ALA A 57 -8.88 8.53 1.10
N ASP A 58 -7.60 8.73 0.78
CA ASP A 58 -7.10 9.70 -0.19
C ASP A 58 -7.47 9.33 -1.63
N TRP A 59 -7.93 10.33 -2.38
CA TRP A 59 -8.04 10.23 -3.82
C TRP A 59 -6.66 10.27 -4.47
N SER A 60 -6.47 9.44 -5.51
CA SER A 60 -5.22 9.40 -6.24
C SER A 60 -5.06 10.67 -7.09
N SER A 61 -3.90 11.30 -6.97
CA SER A 61 -3.45 12.36 -7.88
C SER A 61 -2.17 11.91 -8.57
N GLN A 62 -2.08 12.13 -9.89
CA GLN A 62 -0.84 11.92 -10.64
C GLN A 62 0.24 12.95 -10.29
N LYS A 63 -0.17 14.15 -9.87
CA LYS A 63 0.72 15.21 -9.42
C LYS A 63 0.86 15.13 -7.91
N HIS A 64 2.09 14.97 -7.43
CA HIS A 64 2.41 15.25 -6.04
C HIS A 64 2.69 16.75 -5.93
N GLU A 65 2.14 17.41 -4.92
CA GLU A 65 2.61 18.76 -4.60
C GLU A 65 4.10 18.67 -4.27
N ALA A 66 4.88 19.64 -4.73
CA ALA A 66 6.29 19.69 -4.41
C ALA A 66 6.44 19.79 -2.89
N ASP A 67 7.51 19.20 -2.36
CA ASP A 67 7.85 19.34 -0.95
C ASP A 67 7.85 20.81 -0.55
N ALA A 68 7.27 21.10 0.61
CA ALA A 68 7.23 22.46 1.12
C ALA A 68 8.68 22.99 1.23
N PRO A 69 8.99 24.17 0.66
CA PRO A 69 10.37 24.67 0.61
C PRO A 69 10.94 24.98 2.00
N LYS A 70 10.05 25.13 3.01
CA LYS A 70 10.41 25.39 4.40
C LYS A 70 9.49 24.58 5.32
N ALA A 71 10.02 24.21 6.48
CA ALA A 71 9.29 23.43 7.49
C ALA A 71 7.97 24.11 7.95
N CYS A 72 7.93 25.45 7.99
CA CYS A 72 6.73 26.21 8.36
C CYS A 72 5.56 26.07 7.37
N CYS A 73 5.81 25.57 6.17
CA CYS A 73 4.83 25.47 5.10
C CYS A 73 4.41 24.02 4.79
N ILE A 74 4.83 23.04 5.62
CA ILE A 74 4.43 21.64 5.45
C ILE A 74 2.92 21.52 5.65
N PRO A 75 2.16 20.92 4.71
CA PRO A 75 0.72 20.73 4.86
C PRO A 75 0.37 19.96 6.14
N GLN A 76 -0.55 20.51 6.93
CA GLN A 76 -1.06 19.84 8.12
C GLN A 76 -2.21 18.91 7.75
N ASN A 77 -2.10 17.61 8.09
CA ASN A 77 -3.11 16.60 7.82
C ASN A 77 -3.61 16.59 6.35
N PRO A 78 -2.72 16.43 5.35
CA PRO A 78 -3.12 16.42 3.95
C PRO A 78 -4.18 15.33 3.70
N ARG A 79 -5.11 15.60 2.77
CA ARG A 79 -6.27 14.73 2.47
C ARG A 79 -6.24 14.15 1.04
N GLY A 80 -5.09 14.23 0.38
CA GLY A 80 -4.94 13.82 -1.02
C GLY A 80 -5.53 14.85 -1.99
N GLY A 81 -5.68 14.43 -3.25
CA GLY A 81 -6.28 15.26 -4.30
C GLY A 81 -7.81 15.30 -4.22
N PRO A 82 -8.47 16.11 -5.06
CA PRO A 82 -9.93 16.10 -5.18
C PRO A 82 -10.41 14.88 -5.99
N GLU A 83 -11.58 14.35 -5.64
CA GLU A 83 -12.23 13.23 -6.34
C GLU A 83 -12.35 13.46 -7.85
N GLY A 84 -12.80 14.67 -8.24
CA GLY A 84 -13.00 15.06 -9.64
C GLY A 84 -11.72 15.14 -10.47
N ALA A 85 -10.54 15.06 -9.86
CA ALA A 85 -9.25 14.98 -10.57
C ALA A 85 -8.64 13.57 -10.53
N SER A 86 -9.36 12.58 -9.99
CA SER A 86 -8.83 11.25 -9.70
C SER A 86 -9.13 10.19 -10.77
N TYR A 87 -9.47 10.63 -11.98
CA TYR A 87 -9.77 9.76 -13.11
C TYR A 87 -8.50 9.26 -13.81
N ASP A 88 -8.65 8.21 -14.63
CA ASP A 88 -7.57 7.72 -15.46
C ASP A 88 -7.48 8.49 -16.78
N SER A 89 -6.39 9.23 -16.98
CA SER A 89 -6.17 10.03 -18.19
C SER A 89 -6.08 9.18 -19.46
N CYS A 90 -5.68 7.91 -19.31
CA CYS A 90 -5.64 6.94 -20.41
C CYS A 90 -7.01 6.35 -20.75
N GLN A 91 -8.04 6.58 -19.92
CA GLN A 91 -9.40 6.05 -20.09
C GLN A 91 -10.44 7.17 -19.91
N PRO A 92 -10.46 8.20 -20.78
CA PRO A 92 -11.27 9.41 -20.58
C PRO A 92 -12.79 9.17 -20.54
N ASN A 93 -13.25 8.05 -21.10
CA ASN A 93 -14.66 7.66 -21.12
C ASN A 93 -15.11 7.00 -19.82
N LEU A 94 -14.19 6.54 -18.97
CA LEU A 94 -14.50 5.87 -17.71
C LEU A 94 -14.43 6.87 -16.55
N ARG A 95 -15.61 7.25 -16.05
CA ARG A 95 -15.76 8.25 -14.97
C ARG A 95 -15.80 7.61 -13.59
N ILE A 96 -14.87 6.70 -13.32
CA ILE A 96 -14.74 6.06 -12.02
C ILE A 96 -13.47 6.60 -11.34
N PRO A 97 -13.61 7.33 -10.21
CA PRO A 97 -12.46 7.91 -9.52
C PRO A 97 -11.66 6.81 -8.81
N ARG A 98 -10.37 7.08 -8.57
CA ARG A 98 -9.43 6.10 -7.99
C ARG A 98 -8.96 6.50 -6.60
N LYS A 99 -8.97 5.57 -5.65
CA LYS A 99 -8.31 5.80 -4.35
C LYS A 99 -6.90 5.26 -4.33
N VAL A 100 -6.13 5.73 -3.36
CA VAL A 100 -4.76 5.27 -3.15
C VAL A 100 -4.76 3.94 -2.41
N LEU A 101 -4.01 2.97 -2.95
CA LEU A 101 -3.63 1.74 -2.27
C LEU A 101 -2.19 1.82 -1.77
N LYS A 102 -1.94 1.20 -0.61
CA LYS A 102 -0.61 1.11 0.03
C LYS A 102 -0.30 -0.33 0.46
N GLY A 103 0.98 -0.59 0.73
CA GLY A 103 1.45 -1.84 1.35
C GLY A 103 1.92 -2.92 0.38
N GLY A 104 1.33 -3.06 -0.81
CA GLY A 104 1.57 -4.25 -1.63
C GLY A 104 0.77 -5.44 -1.14
N SER A 105 0.94 -6.61 -1.74
CA SER A 105 0.24 -7.84 -1.34
C SER A 105 1.15 -9.06 -1.41
N HIS A 106 0.62 -10.22 -0.99
CA HIS A 106 1.26 -11.53 -1.13
C HIS A 106 1.57 -11.92 -2.58
N LEU A 107 1.07 -11.16 -3.58
CA LEU A 107 1.42 -11.35 -4.99
C LEU A 107 2.60 -10.50 -5.46
N CYS A 108 3.03 -9.52 -4.67
CA CYS A 108 4.19 -8.71 -5.02
C CYS A 108 5.45 -9.58 -5.06
N ALA A 109 6.28 -9.43 -6.08
CA ALA A 109 7.47 -10.24 -6.28
C ALA A 109 8.67 -9.37 -6.67
N PRO A 110 9.89 -9.67 -6.22
CA PRO A 110 11.10 -8.91 -6.58
C PRO A 110 11.36 -8.81 -8.08
N ASN A 111 10.90 -9.77 -8.88
CA ASN A 111 11.08 -9.81 -10.33
C ASN A 111 9.96 -9.13 -11.13
N TYR A 112 8.89 -8.64 -10.48
CA TYR A 112 7.75 -8.04 -11.17
C TYR A 112 7.22 -6.79 -10.45
N CYS A 113 6.68 -6.97 -9.24
CA CYS A 113 6.04 -5.90 -8.48
C CYS A 113 6.74 -5.67 -7.13
N ARG A 114 7.59 -4.64 -7.07
CA ARG A 114 8.30 -4.21 -5.85
C ARG A 114 7.55 -3.14 -5.06
N ARG A 115 6.22 -3.27 -4.96
CA ARG A 115 5.37 -2.29 -4.30
C ARG A 115 5.13 -2.55 -2.81
N TYR A 116 5.78 -3.57 -2.23
CA TYR A 116 5.94 -3.76 -0.77
C TYR A 116 6.91 -2.75 -0.11
N ARG A 117 7.24 -1.64 -0.80
CA ARG A 117 8.09 -0.56 -0.26
C ARG A 117 7.18 0.48 0.41
N PRO A 118 7.50 1.00 1.61
CA PRO A 118 6.65 1.98 2.30
C PRO A 118 6.23 3.19 1.45
N ALA A 119 7.13 3.69 0.60
CA ALA A 119 6.85 4.82 -0.30
C ALA A 119 5.96 4.46 -1.50
N ALA A 120 5.85 3.18 -1.89
CA ALA A 120 5.09 2.78 -3.06
C ALA A 120 3.59 3.03 -2.86
N ARG A 121 2.90 3.38 -3.96
CA ARG A 121 1.46 3.64 -4.01
C ARG A 121 0.90 3.12 -5.31
N HIS A 122 -0.37 2.72 -5.30
CA HIS A 122 -1.11 2.37 -6.49
C HIS A 122 -2.45 3.11 -6.52
N ALA A 123 -3.02 3.31 -7.71
CA ALA A 123 -4.28 4.00 -7.89
C ALA A 123 -5.29 2.99 -8.41
N GLU A 124 -6.36 2.77 -7.66
CA GLU A 124 -7.34 1.72 -7.96
C GLU A 124 -8.75 2.31 -8.00
N PRO A 125 -9.56 2.02 -9.04
CA PRO A 125 -10.97 2.41 -9.11
C PRO A 125 -11.76 1.93 -7.89
N ILE A 126 -12.65 2.79 -7.37
CA ILE A 126 -13.38 2.51 -6.13
C ILE A 126 -14.37 1.33 -6.19
N ASP A 127 -14.70 0.88 -7.39
CA ASP A 127 -15.56 -0.28 -7.64
C ASP A 127 -14.77 -1.58 -7.86
N THR A 128 -13.43 -1.54 -7.86
CA THR A 128 -12.61 -2.74 -7.97
C THR A 128 -12.66 -3.56 -6.67
N SER A 129 -12.89 -4.86 -6.81
CA SER A 129 -12.58 -5.85 -5.78
C SER A 129 -11.59 -6.87 -6.32
N ALA A 130 -10.65 -7.32 -5.49
CA ALA A 130 -9.75 -8.41 -5.83
C ALA A 130 -9.33 -9.17 -4.56
N SER A 131 -8.91 -10.42 -4.72
CA SER A 131 -8.53 -11.34 -3.63
C SER A 131 -7.32 -10.90 -2.81
N HIS A 132 -6.65 -9.82 -3.22
CA HIS A 132 -5.46 -9.26 -2.58
C HIS A 132 -5.66 -7.81 -2.15
N LEU A 133 -6.90 -7.31 -2.12
CA LEU A 133 -7.27 -5.98 -1.62
C LEU A 133 -8.00 -6.12 -0.27
N GLY A 134 -7.62 -5.28 0.68
CA GLY A 134 -8.22 -5.17 2.01
C GLY A 134 -8.11 -3.74 2.52
N PHE A 135 -8.30 -3.56 3.83
CA PHE A 135 -8.16 -2.26 4.48
C PHE A 135 -7.91 -2.42 5.99
N ARG A 136 -7.43 -1.35 6.61
CA ARG A 136 -7.41 -1.19 8.06
C ARG A 136 -8.08 0.12 8.45
N CYS A 137 -8.65 0.15 9.65
CA CYS A 137 -9.32 1.35 10.16
C CYS A 137 -8.38 2.17 11.03
N ILE A 138 -8.63 3.48 11.07
CA ILE A 138 -8.03 4.40 12.04
C ILE A 138 -9.12 5.12 12.81
N THR A 139 -8.84 5.46 14.06
CA THR A 139 -9.67 6.38 14.84
C THR A 139 -8.86 7.65 15.08
N ARG A 140 -9.52 8.80 14.95
CA ARG A 140 -8.94 10.11 15.29
C ARG A 140 -9.68 10.63 16.51
N LYS A 141 -8.97 10.91 17.60
CA LYS A 141 -9.55 11.62 18.73
C LYS A 141 -9.99 13.00 18.23
N ARG A 142 -11.28 13.33 18.38
CA ARG A 142 -11.74 14.71 18.19
C ARG A 142 -11.15 15.52 19.33
N ILE A 143 -10.35 16.53 18.99
CA ILE A 143 -9.97 17.55 19.96
C ILE A 143 -11.22 18.42 20.09
N THR A 144 -11.92 18.32 21.23
CA THR A 144 -12.97 19.27 21.59
C THR A 144 -12.27 20.60 21.92
N SER A 145 -12.54 21.61 21.09
CA SER A 145 -12.15 23.00 21.34
C SER A 145 -12.84 23.57 22.56
#